data_AF-A0A1M6UTH8-F1
#
_entry.id   AF-A0A1M6UTH8-F1
#
_cell.length_a   1.000
_cell.length_b   1.000
_cell.length_c   1.000
_cell.angle_alpha   90.00
_cell.angle_beta   90.00
_cell.angle_gamma   90.00
#
_symmetry.space_group_name_H-M   'P 1'
#
loop_
_entity.id
_entity.type
_entity.pdbx_description
1 polymer ?
#
loop_
_entity_poly.entity_id
_entity_poly.type
_entity_poly.pdbx_seq_one_letter_code
_entity_poly.pdbx_strand_id
1 'polypeptide(L)'
;MTKSVIPFRFLVFFGIFRGFRHEHQKESIFSRMNDLHLDESKDIHADGGRIVRTTTLAQSVGQAALCAMRTEEGEAFADPEEGVPWFGQILGLPSTHLDIAVSIIRDRLEGIRGVRKVDSVEIRMPADVKPGIMRNIGGRVRLTAEDGSTATEEF
;
A
#
# COMPACT_ATOMS: atom_id res chain seq x y z
N MET A 1 -66.60 -7.92 30.53
CA MET A 1 -65.61 -8.87 31.09
C MET A 1 -64.65 -9.22 29.96
N THR A 2 -63.34 -9.01 29.96
CA THR A 2 -62.37 -8.53 30.96
C THR A 2 -61.09 -8.20 30.17
N LYS A 3 -60.61 -6.94 30.31
CA LYS A 3 -59.22 -6.43 30.33
C LYS A 3 -58.16 -7.03 29.38
N SER A 4 -57.45 -6.16 28.65
CA SER A 4 -56.00 -5.91 28.87
C SER A 4 -55.40 -4.92 27.84
N VAL A 5 -55.22 -3.66 28.22
CA VAL A 5 -53.94 -2.92 28.34
C VAL A 5 -53.46 -2.18 27.07
N ILE A 6 -53.70 -0.87 27.06
CA ILE A 6 -52.87 0.20 26.46
C ILE A 6 -52.08 0.76 27.68
N PRO A 7 -50.79 1.21 27.66
CA PRO A 7 -50.31 2.35 26.86
C PRO A 7 -48.80 2.43 26.51
N PHE A 8 -48.43 3.57 25.92
CA PHE A 8 -47.14 4.29 25.96
C PHE A 8 -46.31 4.40 24.67
N ARG A 9 -46.55 5.55 24.01
CA ARG A 9 -45.65 6.43 23.26
C ARG A 9 -44.16 6.24 23.57
N PHE A 10 -43.30 6.37 22.56
CA PHE A 10 -42.14 7.26 22.63
C PHE A 10 -41.75 7.75 21.22
N LEU A 11 -42.05 9.02 20.96
CA LEU A 11 -41.47 9.81 19.87
C LEU A 11 -40.27 10.54 20.50
N VAL A 12 -39.06 10.27 20.04
CA VAL A 12 -37.88 11.10 20.36
C VAL A 12 -37.15 11.46 19.08
N PHE A 13 -37.18 12.75 18.82
CA PHE A 13 -36.23 13.48 18.00
C PHE A 13 -34.86 13.51 18.69
N PHE A 14 -33.82 13.05 18.00
CA PHE A 14 -32.44 13.54 18.07
C PHE A 14 -31.91 13.35 16.64
N GLY A 15 -31.48 14.36 15.91
CA GLY A 15 -30.44 15.29 16.31
C GLY A 15 -29.22 15.00 15.44
N ILE A 16 -29.12 15.75 14.35
CA ILE A 16 -27.94 16.06 13.52
C ILE A 16 -26.62 15.50 14.07
N PHE A 17 -25.98 14.58 13.35
CA PHE A 17 -24.53 14.58 13.23
C PHE A 17 -24.13 14.33 11.77
N ARG A 18 -23.45 15.33 11.23
CA ARG A 18 -22.82 15.34 9.92
C ARG A 18 -21.82 14.19 9.85
N GLY A 19 -22.14 13.13 9.12
CA GLY A 19 -21.12 12.36 8.43
C GLY A 19 -20.66 13.18 7.24
N PHE A 20 -19.76 14.15 7.49
CA PHE A 20 -18.95 14.78 6.46
C PHE A 20 -18.21 13.64 5.77
N ARG A 21 -18.79 13.08 4.70
CA ARG A 21 -18.01 12.35 3.71
C ARG A 21 -17.07 13.41 3.17
N HIS A 22 -15.84 13.41 3.66
CA HIS A 22 -14.74 14.09 3.00
C HIS A 22 -14.69 13.45 1.61
N GLU A 23 -15.44 14.04 0.69
CA GLU A 23 -15.06 14.06 -0.70
C GLU A 23 -13.70 14.73 -0.70
N HIS A 24 -12.66 13.89 -0.54
CA HIS A 24 -11.31 14.29 -0.85
C HIS A 24 -11.44 14.87 -2.24
N GLN A 25 -11.29 16.20 -2.32
CA GLN A 25 -11.08 16.87 -3.58
C GLN A 25 -10.09 15.98 -4.32
N LYS A 26 -10.49 15.52 -5.51
CA LYS A 26 -9.55 15.00 -6.49
C LYS A 26 -8.65 16.20 -6.84
N GLU A 27 -7.73 16.54 -5.95
CA GLU A 27 -6.53 17.26 -6.31
C GLU A 27 -6.01 16.49 -7.50
N SER A 28 -5.96 17.17 -8.65
CA SER A 28 -5.45 16.63 -9.90
C SER A 28 -4.25 15.73 -9.58
N ILE A 29 -4.23 14.52 -10.11
CA ILE A 29 -3.10 13.58 -9.92
C ILE A 29 -1.77 14.25 -10.31
N PHE A 30 -1.82 15.25 -11.20
CA PHE A 30 -0.69 16.11 -11.57
C PHE A 30 -0.28 17.16 -10.51
N SER A 31 -1.14 17.48 -9.54
CA SER A 31 -0.98 18.60 -8.61
C SER A 31 0.01 18.35 -7.47
N ARG A 32 0.58 17.15 -7.31
CA ARG A 32 1.65 16.91 -6.31
C ARG A 32 2.76 15.98 -6.82
N MET A 33 3.18 16.15 -8.07
CA MET A 33 4.45 15.57 -8.54
C MET A 33 5.60 16.42 -7.98
N ASN A 34 5.98 16.19 -6.72
CA ASN A 34 7.08 16.90 -6.07
C ASN A 34 7.64 16.18 -4.83
N ASP A 35 7.61 14.85 -4.84
CA ASP A 35 8.15 14.04 -3.74
C ASP A 35 9.68 14.04 -3.76
N LEU A 36 10.29 13.77 -2.61
CA LEU A 36 11.74 13.57 -2.50
C LEU A 36 12.16 12.41 -3.39
N HIS A 37 13.19 12.60 -4.22
CA HIS A 37 13.78 11.51 -4.97
C HIS A 37 14.81 10.78 -4.12
N LEU A 38 14.75 9.46 -4.10
CA LEU A 38 15.76 8.61 -3.46
C LEU A 38 16.81 8.16 -4.47
N ASP A 39 18.07 8.10 -4.04
CA ASP A 39 19.19 7.65 -4.86
C ASP A 39 19.28 6.11 -4.95
N GLU A 40 20.36 5.59 -5.53
CA GLU A 40 20.59 4.13 -5.65
C GLU A 40 20.70 3.45 -4.27
N SER A 41 21.17 4.16 -3.25
CA SER A 41 21.24 3.68 -1.86
C SER A 41 19.89 3.78 -1.14
N LYS A 42 18.88 4.32 -1.80
CA LYS A 42 17.54 4.61 -1.27
C LYS A 42 17.54 5.64 -0.15
N ASP A 43 18.49 6.58 -0.20
CA ASP A 43 18.54 7.77 0.67
C ASP A 43 18.17 9.03 -0.12
N ILE A 44 17.96 10.15 0.57
CA ILE A 44 17.57 11.42 -0.04
C ILE A 44 18.64 11.84 -1.07
N HIS A 45 18.24 11.89 -2.33
CA HIS A 45 19.14 12.27 -3.41
C HIS A 45 19.42 13.78 -3.39
N ALA A 46 20.69 14.14 -3.32
CA ALA A 46 21.16 15.51 -3.40
C ALA A 46 22.11 15.69 -4.60
N ASP A 47 21.86 16.71 -5.41
CA ASP A 47 22.72 17.10 -6.54
C ASP A 47 23.10 18.57 -6.40
N GLY A 48 24.41 18.86 -6.41
CA GLY A 48 24.93 20.23 -6.29
C GLY A 48 24.44 21.00 -5.05
N GLY A 49 24.19 20.31 -3.93
CA GLY A 49 23.66 20.91 -2.70
C GLY A 49 22.16 21.17 -2.70
N ARG A 50 21.42 20.63 -3.68
CA ARG A 50 19.96 20.70 -3.75
C ARG A 50 19.35 19.32 -3.61
N ILE A 51 18.23 19.24 -2.88
CA ILE A 51 17.47 18.01 -2.78
C ILE A 51 16.66 17.80 -4.06
N VAL A 52 16.87 16.65 -4.69
CA VAL A 52 16.23 16.30 -5.95
C VAL A 52 14.82 15.79 -5.70
N ARG A 53 13.93 16.07 -6.65
CA ARG A 53 12.52 15.69 -6.63
C ARG A 53 12.22 14.68 -7.71
N THR A 54 11.24 13.82 -7.46
CA THR A 54 10.71 12.94 -8.50
C THR A 54 10.12 13.77 -9.64
N THR A 55 10.39 13.36 -10.88
CA THR A 55 10.03 14.15 -12.09
C THR A 55 8.94 13.49 -12.93
N THR A 56 8.66 12.21 -12.68
CA THR A 56 7.66 11.42 -13.40
C THR A 56 6.80 10.64 -12.42
N LEU A 57 5.56 10.34 -12.79
CA LEU A 57 4.67 9.56 -11.93
C LEU A 57 5.23 8.16 -11.70
N ALA A 58 5.79 7.53 -12.75
CA ALA A 58 6.51 6.27 -12.66
C ALA A 58 7.58 6.27 -11.55
N GLN A 59 8.40 7.32 -11.46
CA GLN A 59 9.41 7.41 -10.40
C GLN A 59 8.78 7.50 -9.02
N SER A 60 7.75 8.34 -8.85
CA SER A 60 7.06 8.48 -7.55
C SER A 60 6.39 7.17 -7.12
N VAL A 61 5.66 6.49 -8.02
CA VAL A 61 4.98 5.22 -7.70
C VAL A 61 5.97 4.08 -7.51
N GLY A 62 7.07 4.04 -8.27
CA GLY A 62 8.12 3.03 -8.09
C GLY A 62 8.77 3.16 -6.71
N GLN A 63 9.12 4.38 -6.32
CA GLN A 63 9.67 4.65 -5.00
C GLN A 63 8.68 4.33 -3.88
N ALA A 64 7.42 4.73 -4.02
CA ALA A 64 6.37 4.41 -3.04
C ALA A 64 6.17 2.90 -2.89
N ALA A 65 6.14 2.16 -4.01
CA ALA A 65 6.06 0.71 -4.00
C ALA A 65 7.26 0.08 -3.29
N LEU A 66 8.48 0.56 -3.55
CA LEU A 66 9.66 0.03 -2.88
C LEU A 66 9.66 0.34 -1.37
N CYS A 67 9.17 1.52 -0.97
CA CYS A 67 8.97 1.85 0.44
C CYS A 67 7.97 0.88 1.08
N ALA A 68 6.78 0.70 0.49
CA ALA A 68 5.79 -0.25 0.99
C ALA A 68 6.33 -1.68 1.10
N MET A 69 7.11 -2.13 0.11
CA MET A 69 7.74 -3.46 0.11
C MET A 69 8.82 -3.62 1.20
N ARG A 70 9.44 -2.53 1.66
CA ARG A 70 10.50 -2.55 2.68
C ARG A 70 10.02 -2.26 4.09
N THR A 71 8.74 -1.90 4.24
CA THR A 71 8.11 -1.60 5.52
C THR A 71 7.22 -2.77 5.92
N GLU A 72 7.35 -3.24 7.16
CA GLU A 72 6.40 -4.21 7.71
C GLU A 72 5.09 -3.51 8.06
N GLU A 73 3.96 -4.16 7.78
CA GLU A 73 2.65 -3.68 8.24
C GLU A 73 2.66 -3.43 9.76
N GLY A 74 2.31 -2.21 10.17
CA GLY A 74 2.34 -1.76 11.57
C GLY A 74 3.63 -1.08 12.01
N GLU A 75 4.66 -1.01 11.17
CA GLU A 75 5.92 -0.30 11.47
C GLU A 75 5.74 1.23 11.37
N ALA A 76 4.92 1.71 10.44
CA ALA A 76 4.70 3.13 10.24
C ALA A 76 3.82 3.75 11.34
N PHE A 77 4.40 4.68 12.10
CA PHE A 77 3.71 5.34 13.21
C PHE A 77 2.46 6.12 12.79
N ALA A 78 2.51 6.77 11.62
CA ALA A 78 1.42 7.62 11.15
C ALA A 78 0.29 6.83 10.47
N ASP A 79 0.60 5.65 9.93
CA ASP A 79 -0.33 4.78 9.23
C ASP A 79 0.03 3.31 9.49
N PRO A 80 -0.59 2.66 10.48
CA PRO A 80 -0.29 1.27 10.81
C PRO A 80 -0.64 0.27 9.71
N GLU A 81 -1.43 0.65 8.71
CA GLU A 81 -1.80 -0.24 7.60
C GLU A 81 -0.81 -0.14 6.41
N GLU A 82 0.13 0.82 6.47
CA GLU A 82 1.18 0.99 5.47
C GLU A 82 2.23 -0.13 5.57
N GLY A 83 2.69 -0.61 4.41
CA GLY A 83 3.68 -1.67 4.30
C GLY A 83 3.09 -2.99 3.80
N VAL A 84 3.92 -4.03 3.83
CA VAL A 84 3.55 -5.40 3.46
C VAL A 84 3.61 -6.27 4.71
N PRO A 85 2.62 -7.15 4.96
CA PRO A 85 2.60 -8.03 6.13
C PRO A 85 3.54 -9.23 5.95
N TRP A 86 4.85 -8.98 5.90
CA TRP A 86 5.86 -10.01 5.68
C TRP A 86 5.82 -11.05 6.80
N PHE A 87 5.87 -10.63 8.05
CA PHE A 87 5.94 -11.56 9.17
C PHE A 87 4.57 -12.18 9.47
N GLY A 88 3.50 -11.39 9.35
CA GLY A 88 2.15 -11.83 9.68
C GLY A 88 1.55 -12.82 8.68
N GLN A 89 1.87 -12.68 7.39
CA GLN A 89 1.16 -13.41 6.33
C GLN A 89 2.05 -14.07 5.27
N ILE A 90 3.28 -13.59 5.03
CA ILE A 90 4.08 -14.04 3.87
C ILE A 90 5.21 -15.00 4.23
N LEU A 91 6.11 -14.63 5.15
CA LEU A 91 7.33 -15.40 5.48
C LEU A 91 7.04 -16.77 6.11
N GLY A 92 5.83 -16.97 6.65
CA GLY A 92 5.37 -18.24 7.18
C GLY A 92 4.78 -19.19 6.12
N LEU A 93 4.59 -18.74 4.88
CA LEU A 93 3.95 -19.55 3.85
C LEU A 93 4.86 -20.68 3.36
N PRO A 94 4.30 -21.86 3.03
CA PRO A 94 5.06 -22.87 2.29
C PRO A 94 5.50 -22.33 0.93
N SER A 95 6.65 -22.77 0.42
CA SER A 95 7.13 -22.40 -0.92
C SER A 95 6.19 -22.81 -2.06
N THR A 96 5.24 -23.71 -1.80
CA THR A 96 4.18 -24.10 -2.74
C THR A 96 3.04 -23.09 -2.83
N HIS A 97 2.97 -22.10 -1.93
CA HIS A 97 1.88 -21.12 -1.81
C HIS A 97 2.36 -19.69 -2.11
N LEU A 98 3.35 -19.54 -2.99
CA LEU A 98 3.88 -18.22 -3.39
C LEU A 98 2.86 -17.37 -4.15
N ASP A 99 1.86 -17.99 -4.76
CA ASP A 99 0.71 -17.33 -5.37
C ASP A 99 -0.08 -16.48 -4.35
N ILE A 100 -0.22 -16.97 -3.11
CA ILE A 100 -0.85 -16.21 -2.02
C ILE A 100 -0.01 -14.98 -1.67
N ALA A 101 1.31 -15.14 -1.53
CA ALA A 101 2.22 -14.02 -1.28
C ALA A 101 2.15 -12.97 -2.40
N VAL A 102 2.13 -13.42 -3.66
CA VAL A 102 1.97 -12.56 -4.84
C VAL A 102 0.64 -11.79 -4.80
N SER A 103 -0.46 -12.44 -4.40
CA SER A 103 -1.76 -11.79 -4.27
C SER A 103 -1.73 -10.70 -3.19
N ILE A 104 -1.21 -11.00 -2.01
CA ILE A 104 -1.11 -10.04 -0.91
C ILE A 104 -0.28 -8.82 -1.32
N ILE A 105 0.90 -9.05 -1.91
CA ILE A 105 1.77 -7.98 -2.39
C ILE A 105 1.05 -7.16 -3.45
N ARG A 106 0.38 -7.80 -4.40
CA ARG A 106 -0.37 -7.10 -5.45
C ARG A 106 -1.45 -6.20 -4.85
N ASP A 107 -2.27 -6.72 -3.94
CA ASP A 107 -3.36 -5.96 -3.33
C ASP A 107 -2.84 -4.72 -2.59
N ARG A 108 -1.71 -4.84 -1.90
CA ARG A 108 -1.03 -3.71 -1.23
C ARG A 108 -0.53 -2.67 -2.23
N LEU A 109 0.14 -3.12 -3.30
CA LEU A 109 0.69 -2.20 -4.30
C LEU A 109 -0.37 -1.53 -5.17
N GLU A 110 -1.51 -2.18 -5.41
CA GLU A 110 -2.66 -1.57 -6.09
C GLU A 110 -3.34 -0.48 -5.24
N GLY A 111 -3.18 -0.52 -3.91
CA GLY A 111 -3.66 0.52 -3.00
C GLY A 111 -2.84 1.82 -3.04
N ILE A 112 -1.65 1.81 -3.64
CA ILE A 112 -0.76 2.98 -3.68
C ILE A 112 -1.34 4.06 -4.60
N ARG A 113 -1.41 5.29 -4.08
CA ARG A 113 -1.87 6.44 -4.87
C ARG A 113 -1.03 6.61 -6.13
N GLY A 114 -1.70 6.72 -7.27
CA GLY A 114 -1.07 6.90 -8.58
C GLY A 114 -0.74 5.60 -9.31
N VAL A 115 -0.88 4.44 -8.65
CA VAL A 115 -0.81 3.13 -9.32
C VAL A 115 -2.13 2.87 -10.04
N ARG A 116 -2.05 2.55 -11.33
CA ARG A 116 -3.20 2.13 -12.13
C ARG A 116 -3.41 0.62 -12.09
N LYS A 117 -2.30 -0.13 -12.15
CA LYS A 117 -2.29 -1.59 -12.07
C LYS A 117 -0.89 -2.12 -11.75
N VAL A 118 -0.84 -3.27 -11.12
CA VAL A 118 0.37 -4.07 -10.98
C VAL A 118 0.46 -5.03 -12.17
N ASP A 119 1.47 -4.85 -13.03
CA ASP A 119 1.65 -5.70 -14.21
C ASP A 119 2.18 -7.09 -13.84
N SER A 120 3.15 -7.14 -12.92
CA SER A 120 3.78 -8.39 -12.50
C SER A 120 4.41 -8.26 -11.13
N VAL A 121 4.33 -9.33 -10.34
CA VAL A 121 5.10 -9.52 -9.09
C VAL A 121 5.83 -10.86 -9.24
N GLU A 122 7.16 -10.82 -9.23
CA GLU A 122 8.01 -11.99 -9.30
C GLU A 122 8.73 -12.16 -7.97
N ILE A 123 8.54 -13.31 -7.32
CA ILE A 123 9.23 -13.64 -6.06
C ILE A 123 10.36 -14.62 -6.37
N ARG A 124 11.56 -14.29 -5.94
CA ARG A 124 12.77 -15.10 -6.03
C ARG A 124 13.12 -15.63 -4.64
N MET A 125 13.25 -16.96 -4.55
CA MET A 125 13.77 -17.63 -3.36
C MET A 125 15.17 -18.18 -3.65
N PRO A 126 16.12 -18.09 -2.70
CA PRO A 126 17.39 -18.78 -2.84
C PRO A 126 17.16 -20.30 -2.93
N ALA A 127 18.01 -21.01 -3.68
CA ALA A 127 17.89 -22.45 -3.87
C ALA A 127 18.13 -23.27 -2.59
N ASP A 128 18.75 -22.68 -1.57
CA ASP A 128 19.28 -23.37 -0.39
C ASP A 128 18.29 -23.45 0.78
N VAL A 129 17.00 -23.22 0.53
CA VAL A 129 15.97 -23.15 1.57
C VAL A 129 15.72 -24.56 2.11
N LYS A 130 16.29 -24.85 3.28
CA LYS A 130 15.87 -25.98 4.12
C LYS A 130 14.35 -25.85 4.36
N PRO A 131 13.59 -26.95 4.30
CA PRO A 131 12.16 -26.91 4.55
C PRO A 131 11.89 -26.30 5.93
N GLY A 132 11.17 -25.17 5.94
CA GLY A 132 10.62 -24.56 7.16
C GLY A 132 11.00 -23.12 7.47
N ILE A 133 11.93 -22.46 6.76
CA ILE A 133 12.23 -21.04 7.05
C ILE A 133 12.54 -20.24 5.77
N MET A 134 11.61 -19.40 5.33
CA MET A 134 11.86 -18.35 4.33
C MET A 134 12.71 -17.25 4.98
N ARG A 135 14.04 -17.27 4.77
CA ARG A 135 14.94 -16.29 5.39
C ARG A 135 15.27 -15.10 4.49
N ASN A 136 15.33 -15.32 3.18
CA ASN A 136 15.64 -14.31 2.19
C ASN A 136 14.59 -14.41 1.07
N ILE A 137 13.78 -13.36 0.93
CA ILE A 137 12.86 -13.20 -0.19
C ILE A 137 13.35 -11.96 -0.93
N GLY A 138 13.59 -12.12 -2.23
CA GLY A 138 13.78 -10.99 -3.12
C GLY A 138 12.79 -11.08 -4.26
N GLY A 139 12.73 -10.05 -5.10
CA GLY A 139 11.80 -10.08 -6.21
C GLY A 139 11.89 -8.88 -7.12
N ARG A 140 10.97 -8.87 -8.08
CA ARG A 140 10.83 -7.78 -9.02
C ARG A 140 9.35 -7.47 -9.20
N VAL A 141 9.02 -6.19 -9.15
CA VAL A 141 7.67 -5.71 -9.43
C VAL A 141 7.69 -4.78 -10.64
N ARG A 142 6.64 -4.88 -11.47
CA ARG A 142 6.37 -3.93 -12.55
C ARG A 142 4.99 -3.33 -12.35
N LEU A 143 4.93 -2.01 -12.42
CA LEU A 143 3.73 -1.21 -12.13
C LEU A 143 3.46 -0.30 -13.33
N THR A 144 2.18 -0.10 -13.64
CA THR A 144 1.74 0.97 -14.53
C THR A 144 1.08 2.06 -13.69
N ALA A 145 1.53 3.30 -13.85
CA ALA A 145 0.96 4.48 -13.21
C ALA A 145 -0.32 4.96 -13.94
N GLU A 146 -1.08 5.86 -13.30
CA GLU A 146 -2.32 6.44 -13.87
C GLU A 146 -2.11 7.19 -15.19
N ASP A 147 -0.95 7.81 -15.39
CA ASP A 147 -0.57 8.47 -16.65
C ASP A 147 -0.11 7.49 -17.76
N GLY A 148 -0.08 6.19 -17.46
CA GLY A 148 0.35 5.13 -18.38
C GLY A 148 1.86 4.90 -18.41
N SER A 149 2.66 5.68 -17.68
CA SER A 149 4.09 5.41 -17.49
C SER A 149 4.29 4.16 -16.63
N THR A 150 5.44 3.50 -16.76
CA THR A 150 5.71 2.24 -16.06
C THR A 150 6.95 2.32 -15.19
N ALA A 151 6.87 1.76 -13.99
CA ALA A 151 7.97 1.61 -13.06
C ALA A 151 8.35 0.14 -12.92
N THR A 152 9.63 -0.15 -12.66
CA THR A 152 10.11 -1.50 -12.36
C THR A 152 11.11 -1.42 -11.23
N GLU A 153 10.84 -2.14 -10.14
CA GLU A 153 11.64 -2.11 -8.93
C GLU A 153 12.03 -3.52 -8.50
N GLU A 154 13.22 -3.66 -7.93
CA GLU A 154 13.68 -4.89 -7.28
C GLU A 154 13.73 -4.68 -5.76
N PHE A 155 13.32 -5.71 -5.02
CA PHE A 155 13.28 -5.72 -3.56
C PHE A 155 13.98 -6.96 -3.02
#